data_AF-A0A5U8STP7-F1
#
_entry.id   AF-A0A5U8STP7-F1
#
_cell.length_a   1.000
_cell.length_b   1.000
_cell.length_c   1.000
_cell.angle_alpha   90.00
_cell.angle_beta   90.00
_cell.angle_gamma   90.00
#
_symmetry.space_group_name_H-M   'P 1'
#
loop_
_entity.id
_entity.type
_entity.pdbx_description
1 polymer ?
#
loop_
_entity_poly.entity_id
_entity_poly.type
_entity_poly.pdbx_seq_one_letter_code
_entity_poly.pdbx_strand_id
1 'polypeptide(L)' 'VPAQAWCRECQKPVSVAGFNTGCPHCGSHNLQVDSSDAMQVRQIEIQ' A
#
# COMPACT_ATOMS: atom_id res chain seq x y z
N VAL A 1 -10.96 -6.29 -5.27
CA VAL A 1 -9.97 -6.15 -6.37
C VAL A 1 -8.57 -6.23 -5.76
N PRO A 2 -7.59 -6.94 -6.37
CA PRO A 2 -6.23 -6.97 -5.85
C PRO A 2 -5.59 -5.58 -5.92
N ALA A 3 -4.90 -5.18 -4.86
CA ALA A 3 -4.16 -3.93 -4.79
C ALA A 3 -2.74 -4.14 -5.31
N GLN A 4 -2.19 -3.16 -6.02
CA GLN A 4 -0.78 -3.13 -6.37
C GLN A 4 0.01 -2.64 -5.14
N ALA A 5 1.01 -3.40 -4.72
CA ALA A 5 1.92 -3.05 -3.64
C ALA A 5 3.37 -3.16 -4.13
N TRP A 6 4.28 -2.48 -3.46
CA TRP A 6 5.71 -2.60 -3.72
C TRP A 6 6.39 -3.40 -2.62
N CYS A 7 7.03 -4.51 -2.99
CA CYS A 7 7.81 -5.29 -2.03
C CYS A 7 9.19 -4.68 -1.85
N ARG A 8 9.56 -4.34 -0.61
CA ARG A 8 10.86 -3.74 -0.28
C ARG A 8 12.01 -4.75 -0.37
N GLU A 9 11.73 -6.02 -0.07
CA GLU A 9 12.72 -7.11 -0.16
C GLU A 9 12.99 -7.50 -1.61
N CYS A 10 11.93 -7.69 -2.40
CA CYS A 10 12.07 -8.04 -3.82
C CYS A 10 12.35 -6.83 -4.72
N GLN A 11 12.22 -5.61 -4.18
CA GLN A 11 12.35 -4.35 -4.90
C GLN A 11 11.56 -4.30 -6.21
N LYS A 12 10.33 -4.82 -6.17
CA LYS A 12 9.48 -4.97 -7.35
C LYS A 12 8.00 -4.82 -7.01
N PRO A 13 7.17 -4.43 -7.98
CA PRO A 13 5.73 -4.37 -7.78
C PRO A 13 5.16 -5.79 -7.68
N VAL A 14 4.23 -5.98 -6.76
CA VAL A 14 3.54 -7.25 -6.49
C VAL A 14 2.04 -6.96 -6.34
N SER A 15 1.19 -7.89 -6.78
CA SER A 15 -0.25 -7.79 -6.58
C SER A 15 -0.63 -8.53 -5.31
N VAL A 16 -1.30 -7.85 -4.38
CA VAL A 16 -1.77 -8.44 -3.12
C VAL A 16 -3.27 -8.28 -2.96
N ALA A 17 -3.92 -9.25 -2.32
CA ALA A 17 -5.37 -9.21 -2.11
C ALA A 17 -5.78 -8.15 -1.06
N GLY A 18 -4.84 -7.74 -0.20
CA GLY A 18 -5.02 -6.68 0.80
C GLY A 18 -3.79 -6.53 1.70
N PHE A 19 -3.81 -5.56 2.61
CA PHE A 19 -2.70 -5.23 3.51
C PHE A 19 -2.24 -6.40 4.40
N ASN A 20 -3.12 -7.38 4.67
CA ASN A 20 -2.81 -8.54 5.50
C ASN A 20 -2.21 -9.72 4.69
N THR A 21 -1.73 -9.47 3.47
CA THR A 21 -1.17 -10.51 2.60
C THR A 21 0.33 -10.28 2.42
N GLY A 22 1.13 -11.33 2.58
CA GLY A 22 2.56 -11.29 2.29
C GLY A 22 2.89 -11.28 0.80
N CYS A 23 4.14 -10.96 0.47
CA CYS A 23 4.66 -10.99 -0.88
C CYS A 23 4.54 -12.41 -1.47
N PRO A 24 3.91 -12.61 -2.64
CA PRO A 24 3.79 -13.94 -3.25
C PRO A 24 5.13 -14.52 -3.75
N HIS A 25 6.18 -13.70 -3.83
CA HIS A 25 7.49 -14.15 -4.30
C HIS A 25 8.44 -14.57 -3.18
N CYS A 26 8.40 -13.90 -2.03
CA CYS A 26 9.34 -14.12 -0.93
C CYS A 26 8.67 -14.35 0.43
N GLY A 27 7.36 -14.20 0.54
CA GLY A 27 6.62 -14.29 1.80
C GLY A 27 6.78 -13.08 2.73
N SER A 28 7.59 -12.08 2.38
CA SER A 28 7.80 -10.91 3.24
C SER A 28 6.54 -10.05 3.38
N HIS A 29 6.29 -9.55 4.59
CA HIS A 29 5.20 -8.62 4.89
C HIS A 29 5.63 -7.15 4.75
N ASN A 30 6.88 -6.89 4.34
CA ASN A 30 7.43 -5.55 4.14
C ASN A 30 6.96 -4.98 2.77
N LEU A 31 5.65 -4.82 2.63
CA LEU A 31 4.98 -4.34 1.44
C LEU A 31 4.47 -2.92 1.65
N GLN A 32 4.83 -2.01 0.75
CA GLN A 32 4.29 -0.67 0.70
C GLN A 32 3.13 -0.66 -0.28
N VAL A 33 1.90 -0.69 0.25
CA VAL A 33 0.70 -0.47 -0.55
C VAL A 33 0.54 1.04 -0.69
N ASP A 34 0.31 1.51 -1.92
CA ASP A 34 -0.05 2.91 -2.14
C ASP A 34 -1.48 3.12 -1.65
N SER A 35 -1.63 3.45 -0.37
CA SER A 35 -2.88 3.93 0.19
C SER A 35 -3.00 5.41 -0.18
N SER A 36 -3.54 5.69 -1.36
CA SER A 36 -3.76 7.05 -1.86
C SER A 36 -4.84 7.81 -1.09
N ASP A 37 -5.43 7.22 -0.05
CA ASP A 37 -6.29 7.92 0.91
C ASP A 37 -5.45 8.48 2.06
N ALA A 38 -4.54 9.40 1.72
CA ALA A 38 -4.21 10.45 2.66
C ALA A 38 -5.49 11.27 2.81
N MET A 39 -6.31 10.93 3.81
CA MET A 39 -7.46 11.70 4.23
C MET A 39 -6.96 13.12 4.54
N GLN A 40 -6.98 13.97 3.52
CA GLN A 40 -6.72 15.40 3.63
C GLN A 40 -7.87 15.94 4.48
N VAL A 41 -7.66 16.03 5.79
CA VAL A 41 -8.49 16.85 6.67
C VAL A 41 -8.31 18.27 6.14
N ARG A 42 -9.18 18.67 5.21
CA ARG A 42 -9.29 20.04 4.72
C ARG A 42 -9.67 20.87 5.93
N GLN A 43 -8.67 21.48 6.57
CA GLN A 43 -8.89 22.46 7.60
C GLN A 43 -9.66 23.63 6.96
N ILE A 44 -10.87 23.81 7.45
CA ILE A 44 -11.86 24.77 6.97
C ILE A 44 -11.24 26.18 7.00
N GLU A 45 -11.33 26.87 5.87
CA GLU A 45 -11.08 28.29 5.73
C GLU A 45 -12.16 29.03 6.53
N ILE A 46 -11.78 29.76 7.58
CA ILE A 46 -12.69 30.70 8.26
C ILE A 46 -12.24 32.11 7.90
N GLN A 47 -13.22 32.89 7.42
CA GLN A 47 -13.12 34.21 6.78
C GLN A 47 -12.46 35.31 7.62
#